data_AF-A0A5N7J6W4-F1
#
_entry.id   AF-A0A5N7J6W4-F1
#
_cell.length_a   1.000
_cell.length_b   1.000
_cell.length_c   1.000
_cell.angle_alpha   90.00
_cell.angle_beta   90.00
_cell.angle_gamma   90.00
#
_symmetry.space_group_name_H-M   'P 1'
#
loop_
_entity.id
_entity.type
_entity.pdbx_description
1 polymer ?
#
loop_
_entity_poly.entity_id
_entity_poly.type
_entity_poly.pdbx_seq_one_letter_code
_entity_poly.pdbx_strand_id
1 'polypeptide(L)'
;MFSFKNKLDPSLKHALLNNLYDNYRVIIHCKSLENKTINKIKSLKCDILRNISSINCICAILTSSVIDRMLEYPQVTYITFDCYAHLCGSSVLASNGVSFQSNYHLTGNGIGVGIIDSGVYPHYDLLNPNNKIKKFIDVVNNLTYPYDDNGHGTFMSGLICASGYASKGMYKGVAKNSHLYVIKAFNKLGKGFISDILFSLETLINESGDFNIKIICLPFETLETNEFVLSLFAKLFDLAVSKGLVVIVPSGSNKNVKSSIRGIATLNNCITVGGYDSIKTPIIYEYSSCGPFHKLDKPNLIAACVDICSLISDTQFISEKNGIKLYPHGIDNLYTTYTGTSCSAAFVSGICALLYENNKDLCFKDTLALLKISSNLINFPKYMQGAGIIDLEKLLP
;
A
#
# COMPACT_ATOMS: atom_id res chain seq x y z
N MET A 1 -5.29 32.59 38.95
CA MET A 1 -5.59 31.40 38.14
C MET A 1 -4.25 30.79 37.71
N PHE A 2 -3.75 29.79 38.43
CA PHE A 2 -2.44 29.19 38.11
C PHE A 2 -2.52 28.54 36.74
N SER A 3 -1.63 28.92 35.82
CA SER A 3 -1.63 28.41 34.44
C SER A 3 -1.11 26.97 34.43
N PHE A 4 -1.99 26.00 34.68
CA PHE A 4 -1.72 24.56 34.51
C PHE A 4 -1.56 24.14 33.03
N LYS A 5 -1.58 25.12 32.10
CA LYS A 5 -1.55 24.91 30.64
C LYS A 5 -0.32 24.16 30.11
N ASN A 6 0.72 23.96 30.92
CA ASN A 6 1.98 23.33 30.50
C ASN A 6 2.12 21.86 30.90
N LYS A 7 1.13 21.27 31.61
CA LYS A 7 1.17 19.86 32.04
C LYS A 7 0.46 18.90 31.08
N LEU A 8 -0.06 19.38 29.96
CA LEU A 8 -0.90 18.59 29.07
C LEU A 8 -0.34 18.63 27.65
N ASP A 9 -0.24 17.46 27.03
CA ASP A 9 0.14 17.33 25.64
C ASP A 9 -0.82 18.13 24.72
N PRO A 10 -0.31 18.90 23.74
CA PRO A 10 -1.15 19.70 22.85
C PRO A 10 -2.20 18.88 22.10
N SER A 11 -1.86 17.65 21.70
CA SER A 11 -2.76 16.77 20.95
C SER A 11 -3.85 16.22 21.86
N LEU A 12 -3.49 15.82 23.09
CA LEU A 12 -4.47 15.42 24.11
C LEU A 12 -5.39 16.58 24.50
N LYS A 13 -4.85 17.79 24.64
CA LYS A 13 -5.63 19.00 24.89
C LYS A 13 -6.64 19.28 23.79
N HIS A 14 -6.24 19.16 22.53
CA HIS A 14 -7.15 19.31 21.40
C HIS A 14 -8.26 18.25 21.44
N ALA A 15 -7.93 16.99 21.73
CA ALA A 15 -8.92 15.92 21.79
C ALA A 15 -9.95 16.12 22.90
N LEU A 16 -9.52 16.60 24.07
CA LEU A 16 -10.41 16.93 25.19
C LEU A 16 -11.33 18.11 24.88
N LEU A 17 -10.79 19.20 24.29
CA LEU A 17 -11.58 20.37 23.92
C LEU A 17 -12.70 20.06 22.91
N ASN A 18 -12.47 19.07 22.05
CA ASN A 18 -13.43 18.64 21.03
C ASN A 18 -14.24 17.39 21.43
N ASN A 19 -14.08 16.88 22.66
CA ASN A 19 -14.74 15.66 23.14
C ASN A 19 -14.65 14.48 22.15
N LEU A 20 -13.47 14.24 21.59
CA LEU A 20 -13.31 13.24 20.52
C LEU A 20 -13.54 11.80 21.00
N TYR A 21 -13.36 11.54 22.30
CA TYR A 21 -13.49 10.21 22.91
C TYR A 21 -14.17 10.30 24.29
N ASP A 22 -14.88 9.24 24.69
CA ASP A 22 -15.43 9.11 26.04
C ASP A 22 -14.35 8.74 27.07
N ASN A 23 -13.36 7.96 26.63
CA ASN A 23 -12.25 7.45 27.44
C ASN A 23 -10.92 7.63 26.71
N TYR A 24 -9.89 8.04 27.44
CA TYR A 24 -8.58 8.40 26.92
C TYR A 24 -7.54 7.49 27.56
N ARG A 25 -6.81 6.74 26.72
CA ARG A 25 -5.64 5.99 27.16
C ARG A 25 -4.44 6.95 27.25
N VAL A 26 -3.90 7.14 28.44
CA VAL A 26 -2.90 8.18 28.72
C VAL A 26 -1.71 7.64 29.51
N ILE A 27 -0.57 8.30 29.34
CA ILE A 27 0.62 8.19 30.18
C ILE A 27 0.68 9.43 31.07
N ILE A 28 0.77 9.22 32.38
CA ILE A 28 0.84 10.27 33.40
C ILE A 28 2.23 10.22 34.03
N HIS A 29 3.03 11.27 33.81
CA HIS A 29 4.36 11.39 34.41
C HIS A 29 4.29 12.14 35.74
N CYS A 30 4.88 11.57 36.79
CA CYS A 30 4.84 12.08 38.15
C CYS A 30 6.22 12.60 38.62
N LYS A 31 6.23 13.61 39.50
CA LYS A 31 7.45 14.21 40.10
C LYS A 31 8.17 13.25 41.06
N SER A 32 7.38 12.54 41.87
CA SER A 32 7.72 11.44 42.79
C SER A 32 6.43 11.00 43.50
N LEU A 33 6.42 9.82 44.16
CA LEU A 33 5.27 9.26 44.91
C LEU A 33 4.06 8.77 44.06
N GLU A 34 4.31 7.93 43.04
CA GLU A 34 3.28 7.31 42.19
C GLU A 34 2.10 6.71 42.97
N ASN A 35 2.38 6.09 44.13
CA ASN A 35 1.36 5.42 44.96
C ASN A 35 0.21 6.36 45.36
N LYS A 36 0.47 7.66 45.57
CA LYS A 36 -0.59 8.64 45.89
C LYS A 36 -1.47 8.93 44.67
N THR A 37 -0.86 9.09 43.50
CA THR A 37 -1.57 9.30 42.23
C THR A 37 -2.37 8.05 41.83
N ILE A 38 -1.78 6.86 41.99
CA ILE A 38 -2.44 5.56 41.76
C ILE A 38 -3.67 5.41 42.67
N ASN A 39 -3.52 5.66 43.97
CA ASN A 39 -4.64 5.57 44.91
C ASN A 39 -5.74 6.57 44.56
N LYS A 40 -5.37 7.76 44.07
CA LYS A 40 -6.34 8.76 43.61
C LYS A 40 -7.08 8.29 42.35
N ILE A 41 -6.39 7.75 41.35
CA ILE A 41 -7.01 7.22 40.12
C ILE A 41 -7.96 6.06 40.47
N LYS A 42 -7.54 5.13 41.34
CA LYS A 42 -8.40 4.05 41.84
C LYS A 42 -9.64 4.57 42.56
N SER A 43 -9.51 5.62 43.38
CA SER A 43 -10.67 6.24 44.06
C SER A 43 -11.69 6.86 43.09
N LEU A 44 -11.26 7.19 41.88
CA LEU A 44 -12.10 7.74 40.81
C LEU A 44 -12.68 6.64 39.89
N LYS A 45 -12.50 5.37 40.22
CA LYS A 45 -12.99 4.21 39.45
C LYS A 45 -12.51 4.17 38.00
N CYS A 46 -11.30 4.67 37.73
CA CYS A 46 -10.65 4.57 36.43
C CYS A 46 -9.66 3.40 36.37
N ASP A 47 -9.43 2.87 35.17
CA ASP A 47 -8.57 1.71 34.98
C ASP A 47 -7.10 2.11 34.95
N ILE A 48 -6.31 1.54 35.86
CA ILE A 48 -4.86 1.60 35.80
C ILE A 48 -4.37 0.38 35.05
N LEU A 49 -3.69 0.64 33.94
CA LEU A 49 -3.19 -0.40 33.05
C LEU A 49 -1.84 -0.91 33.54
N ARG A 50 -0.89 0.01 33.79
CA ARG A 50 0.48 -0.31 34.21
C ARG A 50 1.06 0.84 35.04
N ASN A 51 1.95 0.49 35.98
CA ASN A 51 2.81 1.44 36.66
C ASN A 51 4.27 1.15 36.30
N ILE A 52 5.00 2.16 35.83
CA ILE A 52 6.38 2.05 35.37
C ILE A 52 7.25 2.90 36.30
N SER A 53 7.51 2.35 37.49
CA SER A 53 8.12 3.09 38.58
C SER A 53 9.55 3.57 38.34
N SER A 54 10.28 2.90 37.45
CA SER A 54 11.65 3.28 37.09
C SER A 54 11.74 4.66 36.44
N ILE A 55 10.64 5.16 35.85
CA ILE A 55 10.57 6.45 35.16
C ILE A 55 9.38 7.30 35.61
N ASN A 56 8.77 6.99 36.76
CA ASN A 56 7.64 7.73 37.32
C ASN A 56 6.41 7.88 36.40
N CYS A 57 6.09 6.85 35.61
CA CYS A 57 4.96 6.87 34.68
C CYS A 57 3.83 5.92 35.08
N ILE A 58 2.59 6.40 34.97
CA ILE A 58 1.37 5.59 35.15
C ILE A 58 0.61 5.56 33.82
N CYS A 59 0.33 4.37 33.30
CA CYS A 59 -0.55 4.17 32.15
C CYS A 59 -1.98 3.90 32.65
N ALA A 60 -2.96 4.67 32.19
CA ALA A 60 -4.35 4.56 32.64
C ALA A 60 -5.35 4.89 31.53
N ILE A 61 -6.59 4.42 31.70
CA ILE A 61 -7.74 4.85 30.90
C ILE A 61 -8.55 5.81 31.77
N LEU A 62 -8.59 7.09 31.37
CA LEU A 62 -9.26 8.16 32.12
C LEU A 62 -10.36 8.82 31.27
N THR A 63 -11.41 9.32 31.92
CA THR A 63 -12.38 10.21 31.26
C THR A 63 -11.83 11.64 31.20
N SER A 64 -12.41 12.50 30.35
CA SER A 64 -12.03 13.93 30.26
C SER A 64 -12.04 14.61 31.64
N SER A 65 -13.12 14.42 32.39
CA SER A 65 -13.29 15.01 33.73
C SER A 65 -12.20 14.59 34.74
N VAL A 66 -11.68 13.37 34.60
CA VAL A 66 -10.63 12.85 35.48
C VAL A 66 -9.28 13.39 35.06
N ILE A 67 -9.03 13.55 33.76
CA ILE A 67 -7.80 14.20 33.27
C ILE A 67 -7.70 15.64 33.77
N ASP A 68 -8.78 16.41 33.70
CA ASP A 68 -8.79 17.80 34.22
C ASP A 68 -8.44 17.84 35.71
N ARG A 69 -9.01 16.94 36.51
CA ARG A 69 -8.67 16.79 37.93
C ARG A 69 -7.22 16.37 38.19
N MET A 70 -6.63 15.56 37.31
CA MET A 70 -5.23 15.14 37.46
C MET A 70 -4.25 16.28 37.16
N LEU A 71 -4.60 17.25 36.31
CA LEU A 71 -3.74 18.40 36.03
C LEU A 71 -3.52 19.30 37.26
N GLU A 72 -4.54 19.40 38.10
CA GLU A 72 -4.49 20.13 39.37
C GLU A 72 -3.59 19.43 40.40
N TYR A 73 -3.34 18.13 40.24
CA TYR A 73 -2.58 17.36 41.21
C TYR A 73 -1.09 17.77 41.18
N PRO A 74 -0.49 18.22 42.31
CA PRO A 74 0.89 18.75 42.32
C PRO A 74 1.96 17.75 41.85
N GLN A 75 1.68 16.46 42.04
CA GLN A 75 2.55 15.33 41.76
C GLN A 75 2.54 14.97 40.27
N VAL A 76 1.47 15.32 39.55
CA VAL A 76 1.39 15.16 38.10
C VAL A 76 2.17 16.29 37.45
N THR A 77 3.12 15.91 36.61
CA THR A 77 3.98 16.85 35.88
C THR A 77 3.58 16.96 34.42
N TYR A 78 3.15 15.85 33.82
CA TYR A 78 2.75 15.81 32.43
C TYR A 78 1.75 14.69 32.19
N ILE A 79 0.77 14.92 31.31
CA ILE A 79 -0.16 13.90 30.81
C ILE A 79 -0.13 13.94 29.29
N THR A 80 0.09 12.79 28.67
CA THR A 80 0.07 12.62 27.22
C THR A 80 -0.71 11.37 26.82
N PHE A 81 -1.04 11.23 25.54
CA PHE A 81 -1.60 10.00 25.02
C PHE A 81 -0.63 8.83 25.19
N ASP A 82 -1.17 7.65 25.50
CA ASP A 82 -0.44 6.38 25.39
C ASP A 82 -0.57 5.87 23.95
N CYS A 83 0.36 6.32 23.11
CA CYS A 83 0.37 6.06 21.67
C CYS A 83 0.89 4.66 21.36
N TYR A 84 0.44 4.07 20.24
CA TYR A 84 1.07 2.87 19.71
C TYR A 84 2.51 3.17 19.25
N ALA A 85 3.45 2.29 19.60
CA ALA A 85 4.72 2.16 18.91
C ALA A 85 4.54 1.14 17.76
N HIS A 86 5.14 1.41 16.61
CA HIS A 86 5.02 0.56 15.43
C HIS A 86 6.34 -0.18 15.17
N LEU A 87 6.26 -1.45 14.78
CA LEU A 87 7.42 -2.25 14.34
C LEU A 87 7.98 -1.68 13.03
N CYS A 88 9.30 -1.77 12.84
CA CYS A 88 9.97 -1.24 11.65
C CYS A 88 9.58 -2.03 10.39
N GLY A 89 8.82 -1.37 9.52
CA GLY A 89 8.59 -1.70 8.12
C GLY A 89 8.22 -0.40 7.42
N SER A 90 8.89 -0.07 6.31
CA SER A 90 8.69 1.22 5.66
C SER A 90 7.43 1.17 4.81
N SER A 91 6.52 2.13 4.95
CA SER A 91 5.37 2.23 4.05
C SER A 91 5.85 2.48 2.62
N VAL A 92 5.07 2.06 1.62
CA VAL A 92 5.47 2.20 0.21
C VAL A 92 5.83 3.63 -0.18
N LEU A 93 5.14 4.61 0.40
CA LEU A 93 5.42 6.03 0.21
C LEU A 93 6.75 6.41 0.82
N ALA A 94 6.97 6.08 2.09
CA ALA A 94 8.23 6.38 2.79
C ALA A 94 9.43 5.74 2.10
N SER A 95 9.33 4.47 1.68
CA SER A 95 10.40 3.74 0.98
C SER A 95 10.77 4.38 -0.36
N ASN A 96 9.82 5.01 -1.03
CA ASN A 96 10.05 5.71 -2.29
C ASN A 96 10.38 7.20 -2.09
N GLY A 97 10.67 7.64 -0.86
CA GLY A 97 10.94 9.06 -0.55
C GLY A 97 9.75 9.97 -0.81
N VAL A 98 8.54 9.42 -0.87
CA VAL A 98 7.32 10.16 -1.14
C VAL A 98 6.72 10.65 0.17
N SER A 99 6.86 11.94 0.42
CA SER A 99 5.96 12.67 1.31
C SER A 99 5.01 13.51 0.45
N PHE A 100 3.73 13.18 0.45
CA PHE A 100 2.72 14.10 -0.07
C PHE A 100 2.62 15.29 0.91
N GLN A 101 3.52 16.26 0.80
CA GLN A 101 3.30 17.59 1.36
C GLN A 101 2.11 18.23 0.64
N SER A 102 1.50 19.23 1.28
CA SER A 102 0.22 19.86 0.96
C SER A 102 0.05 20.45 -0.46
N ASN A 103 1.01 20.27 -1.37
CA ASN A 103 1.00 20.87 -2.70
C ASN A 103 0.27 19.99 -3.73
N TYR A 104 0.12 18.68 -3.50
CA TYR A 104 -0.56 17.77 -4.44
C TYR A 104 -1.96 17.41 -3.94
N HIS A 105 -3.00 17.85 -4.65
CA HIS A 105 -4.40 17.50 -4.35
C HIS A 105 -4.86 16.18 -5.01
N LEU A 106 -3.96 15.48 -5.70
CA LEU A 106 -4.26 14.24 -6.41
C LEU A 106 -4.34 13.05 -5.44
N THR A 107 -5.32 12.19 -5.66
CA THR A 107 -5.62 11.00 -4.84
C THR A 107 -5.94 9.76 -5.66
N GLY A 108 -5.95 9.85 -6.99
CA GLY A 108 -6.39 8.84 -7.94
C GLY A 108 -7.92 8.79 -8.07
N ASN A 109 -8.62 9.87 -7.69
CA ASN A 109 -10.06 9.86 -7.58
C ASN A 109 -10.73 9.55 -8.93
N GLY A 110 -11.65 8.58 -8.91
CA GLY A 110 -12.40 8.16 -10.09
C GLY A 110 -11.59 7.37 -11.11
N ILE A 111 -10.30 7.11 -10.88
CA ILE A 111 -9.46 6.28 -11.74
C ILE A 111 -9.47 4.84 -11.22
N GLY A 112 -9.81 3.91 -12.11
CA GLY A 112 -9.81 2.50 -11.80
C GLY A 112 -8.48 1.81 -12.14
N VAL A 113 -8.10 0.84 -11.31
CA VAL A 113 -6.94 -0.02 -11.51
C VAL A 113 -7.37 -1.48 -11.59
N GLY A 114 -7.03 -2.12 -12.71
CA GLY A 114 -7.21 -3.54 -12.94
C GLY A 114 -6.05 -4.34 -12.35
N ILE A 115 -6.34 -5.41 -11.62
CA ILE A 115 -5.33 -6.31 -11.02
C ILE A 115 -5.67 -7.75 -11.39
N ILE A 116 -4.69 -8.48 -11.94
CA ILE A 116 -4.77 -9.92 -12.17
C ILE A 116 -3.74 -10.60 -11.27
N ASP A 117 -4.21 -11.29 -10.23
CA ASP A 117 -3.37 -11.80 -9.13
C ASP A 117 -4.06 -12.98 -8.41
N SER A 118 -3.71 -13.25 -7.15
CA SER A 118 -4.31 -14.28 -6.28
C SER A 118 -5.67 -13.91 -5.71
N GLY A 119 -6.18 -12.72 -6.00
CA GLY A 119 -7.47 -12.22 -5.54
C GLY A 119 -7.34 -10.94 -4.72
N VAL A 120 -8.38 -10.62 -3.95
CA VAL A 120 -8.37 -9.48 -3.04
C VAL A 120 -9.25 -9.79 -1.84
N TYR A 121 -8.65 -9.80 -0.66
CA TYR A 121 -9.36 -9.91 0.60
C TYR A 121 -10.09 -8.60 0.88
N PRO A 122 -11.36 -8.64 1.32
CA PRO A 122 -12.15 -7.47 1.69
C PRO A 122 -11.64 -6.81 2.98
N HIS A 123 -10.41 -6.29 2.93
CA HIS A 123 -9.66 -5.71 4.03
C HIS A 123 -10.29 -4.38 4.49
N TYR A 124 -10.19 -4.06 5.79
CA TYR A 124 -10.78 -2.85 6.37
C TYR A 124 -10.40 -1.57 5.62
N ASP A 125 -9.13 -1.39 5.25
CA ASP A 125 -8.61 -0.25 4.48
C ASP A 125 -9.01 -0.22 2.99
N LEU A 126 -9.55 -1.32 2.45
CA LEU A 126 -10.15 -1.35 1.11
C LEU A 126 -11.66 -1.13 1.14
N LEU A 127 -12.31 -1.38 2.29
CA LEU A 127 -13.74 -1.19 2.47
C LEU A 127 -14.10 0.18 3.04
N ASN A 128 -13.19 0.82 3.78
CA ASN A 128 -13.44 2.07 4.50
C ASN A 128 -12.55 3.21 3.99
N PRO A 129 -13.08 4.44 3.87
CA PRO A 129 -14.45 4.85 4.19
C PRO A 129 -15.49 4.40 3.14
N ASN A 130 -15.04 3.96 1.97
CA ASN A 130 -15.89 3.48 0.88
C ASN A 130 -15.29 2.21 0.28
N ASN A 131 -16.15 1.31 -0.19
CA ASN A 131 -15.71 0.08 -0.85
C ASN A 131 -14.99 0.38 -2.17
N LYS A 132 -13.70 0.06 -2.21
CA LYS A 132 -12.80 0.19 -3.36
C LYS A 132 -12.87 -0.98 -4.32
N ILE A 133 -13.29 -2.16 -3.86
CA ILE A 133 -13.41 -3.35 -4.71
C ILE A 133 -14.74 -3.24 -5.47
N LYS A 134 -14.69 -2.74 -6.71
CA LYS A 134 -15.88 -2.50 -7.55
C LYS A 134 -16.29 -3.73 -8.34
N LYS A 135 -15.32 -4.55 -8.72
CA LYS A 135 -15.55 -5.81 -9.42
C LYS A 135 -14.55 -6.84 -8.93
N PHE A 136 -15.03 -8.07 -8.77
CA PHE A 136 -14.24 -9.25 -8.49
C PHE A 136 -14.70 -10.37 -9.43
N ILE A 137 -13.75 -11.06 -10.04
CA ILE A 137 -13.97 -12.27 -10.83
C ILE A 137 -12.97 -13.32 -10.35
N ASP A 138 -13.43 -14.54 -10.16
CA ASP A 138 -12.60 -15.67 -9.80
C ASP A 138 -12.64 -16.71 -10.92
N VAL A 139 -11.54 -16.85 -11.67
CA VAL A 139 -11.42 -17.84 -12.73
C VAL A 139 -10.79 -19.15 -12.25
N VAL A 140 -10.43 -19.23 -10.95
CA VAL A 140 -9.78 -20.39 -10.34
C VAL A 140 -10.81 -21.30 -9.66
N ASN A 141 -11.63 -20.74 -8.77
CA ASN A 141 -12.62 -21.52 -8.01
C ASN A 141 -14.07 -21.12 -8.32
N ASN A 142 -14.29 -20.14 -9.20
CA ASN A 142 -15.61 -19.62 -9.58
C ASN A 142 -16.45 -19.11 -8.39
N LEU A 143 -15.81 -18.58 -7.35
CA LEU A 143 -16.54 -17.95 -6.24
C LEU A 143 -17.02 -16.54 -6.62
N THR A 144 -18.18 -16.14 -6.11
CA THR A 144 -18.81 -14.87 -6.50
C THR A 144 -18.21 -13.67 -5.76
N TYR A 145 -17.78 -13.88 -4.52
CA TYR A 145 -17.38 -12.79 -3.62
C TYR A 145 -15.86 -12.71 -3.40
N PRO A 146 -15.30 -11.51 -3.13
CA PRO A 146 -13.86 -11.31 -2.99
C PRO A 146 -13.25 -12.11 -1.83
N TYR A 147 -12.11 -12.73 -2.09
CA TYR A 147 -11.21 -13.37 -1.13
C TYR A 147 -9.80 -13.42 -1.72
N ASP A 148 -8.83 -13.77 -0.88
CA ASP A 148 -7.45 -14.00 -1.31
C ASP A 148 -6.77 -15.03 -0.39
N ASP A 149 -6.72 -16.27 -0.86
CA ASP A 149 -6.17 -17.43 -0.15
C ASP A 149 -4.64 -17.56 -0.28
N ASN A 150 -3.98 -16.57 -0.89
CA ASN A 150 -2.51 -16.45 -0.94
C ASN A 150 -2.02 -15.17 -0.23
N GLY A 151 -2.72 -14.06 -0.43
CA GLY A 151 -2.44 -12.76 0.17
C GLY A 151 -1.67 -11.77 -0.72
N HIS A 152 -1.04 -12.22 -1.80
CA HIS A 152 -0.25 -11.37 -2.69
C HIS A 152 -1.10 -10.28 -3.36
N GLY A 153 -2.25 -10.63 -3.93
CA GLY A 153 -3.14 -9.66 -4.59
C GLY A 153 -3.72 -8.61 -3.62
N THR A 154 -4.02 -8.99 -2.38
CA THR A 154 -4.44 -8.06 -1.31
C THR A 154 -3.31 -7.10 -0.97
N PHE A 155 -2.09 -7.60 -0.87
CA PHE A 155 -0.91 -6.79 -0.59
C PHE A 155 -0.70 -5.74 -1.69
N MET A 156 -0.75 -6.14 -2.96
CA MET A 156 -0.61 -5.23 -4.12
C MET A 156 -1.73 -4.20 -4.19
N SER A 157 -2.98 -4.64 -3.95
CA SER A 157 -4.16 -3.75 -3.86
C SER A 157 -3.96 -2.68 -2.79
N GLY A 158 -3.35 -3.04 -1.66
CA GLY A 158 -3.01 -2.14 -0.59
C GLY A 158 -2.03 -1.03 -0.99
N LEU A 159 -0.95 -1.40 -1.65
CA LEU A 159 0.06 -0.45 -2.14
C LEU A 159 -0.55 0.57 -3.10
N ILE A 160 -1.49 0.13 -3.92
CA ILE A 160 -2.16 0.97 -4.91
C ILE A 160 -3.13 1.94 -4.22
N CYS A 161 -4.11 1.44 -3.45
CA CYS A 161 -5.23 2.28 -3.01
C CYS A 161 -5.73 2.03 -1.58
N ALA A 162 -4.95 1.46 -0.66
CA ALA A 162 -5.37 1.41 0.74
C ALA A 162 -5.70 2.81 1.27
N SER A 163 -6.80 2.94 2.00
CA SER A 163 -7.16 4.21 2.63
C SER A 163 -6.22 4.60 3.78
N GLY A 164 -5.55 3.61 4.39
CA GLY A 164 -4.74 3.78 5.58
C GLY A 164 -5.56 4.04 6.84
N TYR A 165 -6.88 3.79 6.83
CA TYR A 165 -7.78 4.18 7.92
C TYR A 165 -7.39 3.49 9.24
N ALA A 166 -7.13 2.19 9.21
CA ALA A 166 -6.72 1.43 10.40
C ALA A 166 -5.34 1.82 10.94
N SER A 167 -4.48 2.41 10.10
CA SER A 167 -3.14 2.88 10.46
C SER A 167 -3.04 4.40 10.62
N LYS A 168 -4.18 5.12 10.67
CA LYS A 168 -4.22 6.59 10.76
C LYS A 168 -3.40 7.29 9.65
N GLY A 169 -3.40 6.70 8.46
CA GLY A 169 -2.73 7.20 7.26
C GLY A 169 -1.31 6.69 7.04
N MET A 170 -0.72 5.93 7.98
CA MET A 170 0.66 5.47 7.87
C MET A 170 0.89 4.47 6.71
N TYR A 171 -0.05 3.52 6.52
CA TYR A 171 0.00 2.52 5.45
C TYR A 171 -1.07 2.78 4.38
N LYS A 172 -1.18 4.05 3.99
CA LYS A 172 -2.02 4.49 2.88
C LYS A 172 -1.35 4.12 1.55
N GLY A 173 -2.15 3.64 0.59
CA GLY A 173 -1.71 3.43 -0.78
C GLY A 173 -1.43 4.74 -1.52
N VAL A 174 -0.73 4.65 -2.65
CA VAL A 174 -0.34 5.81 -3.46
C VAL A 174 -1.56 6.60 -3.94
N ALA A 175 -2.55 5.90 -4.50
CA ALA A 175 -3.77 6.43 -5.08
C ALA A 175 -4.98 6.05 -4.21
N LYS A 176 -5.02 6.58 -2.98
CA LYS A 176 -6.03 6.20 -1.96
C LYS A 176 -7.49 6.37 -2.35
N ASN A 177 -7.84 7.10 -3.41
CA ASN A 177 -9.22 7.29 -3.86
C ASN A 177 -9.52 6.59 -5.19
N SER A 178 -8.56 5.83 -5.72
CA SER A 178 -8.83 4.89 -6.80
C SER A 178 -9.67 3.70 -6.33
N HIS A 179 -10.20 2.98 -7.30
CA HIS A 179 -10.97 1.75 -7.11
C HIS A 179 -10.39 0.61 -7.94
N LEU A 180 -10.77 -0.61 -7.56
CA LEU A 180 -10.17 -1.85 -8.04
C LEU A 180 -11.17 -2.67 -8.85
N TYR A 181 -10.68 -3.21 -9.95
CA TYR A 181 -11.24 -4.34 -10.68
C TYR A 181 -10.26 -5.49 -10.53
N VAL A 182 -10.61 -6.52 -9.76
CA VAL A 182 -9.68 -7.62 -9.46
C VAL A 182 -10.15 -8.91 -10.10
N ILE A 183 -9.26 -9.59 -10.82
CA ILE A 183 -9.48 -10.95 -11.29
C ILE A 183 -8.49 -11.88 -10.58
N LYS A 184 -9.02 -12.84 -9.83
CA LYS A 184 -8.24 -13.94 -9.26
C LYS A 184 -7.94 -14.95 -10.36
N ALA A 185 -6.68 -15.02 -10.78
CA ALA A 185 -6.16 -15.96 -11.77
C ALA A 185 -5.04 -16.86 -11.22
N PHE A 186 -4.65 -16.67 -9.95
CA PHE A 186 -3.65 -17.48 -9.26
C PHE A 186 -4.28 -18.20 -8.05
N ASN A 187 -3.93 -19.46 -7.86
CA ASN A 187 -4.39 -20.27 -6.73
C ASN A 187 -3.64 -19.93 -5.42
N LYS A 188 -4.02 -20.57 -4.31
CA LYS A 188 -3.38 -20.40 -2.99
C LYS A 188 -1.87 -20.57 -2.96
N LEU A 189 -1.29 -21.32 -3.90
CA LEU A 189 0.16 -21.55 -4.01
C LEU A 189 0.86 -20.51 -4.91
N GLY A 190 0.15 -19.48 -5.36
CA GLY A 190 0.69 -18.46 -6.26
C GLY A 190 0.91 -18.98 -7.69
N LYS A 191 0.15 -19.98 -8.14
CA LYS A 191 0.24 -20.55 -9.49
C LYS A 191 -1.03 -20.27 -10.30
N GLY A 192 -0.87 -19.80 -11.53
CA GLY A 192 -1.96 -19.55 -12.47
C GLY A 192 -1.65 -20.15 -13.84
N PHE A 193 -2.67 -20.60 -14.56
CA PHE A 193 -2.50 -21.02 -15.94
C PHE A 193 -2.45 -19.81 -16.87
N ILE A 194 -1.60 -19.88 -17.90
CA ILE A 194 -1.49 -18.81 -18.90
C ILE A 194 -2.84 -18.56 -19.60
N SER A 195 -3.63 -19.59 -19.88
CA SER A 195 -4.98 -19.48 -20.46
C SER A 195 -5.89 -18.58 -19.61
N ASP A 196 -5.89 -18.80 -18.29
CA ASP A 196 -6.77 -18.12 -17.36
C ASP A 196 -6.34 -16.65 -17.21
N ILE A 197 -5.04 -16.39 -17.23
CA ILE A 197 -4.48 -15.04 -17.22
C ILE A 197 -4.83 -14.30 -18.52
N LEU A 198 -4.71 -14.94 -19.69
CA LEU A 198 -5.08 -14.32 -20.98
C LEU A 198 -6.57 -14.02 -21.05
N PHE A 199 -7.43 -14.94 -20.59
CA PHE A 199 -8.88 -14.72 -20.48
C PHE A 199 -9.21 -13.57 -19.52
N SER A 200 -8.54 -13.53 -18.36
CA SER A 200 -8.68 -12.45 -17.38
C SER A 200 -8.30 -11.10 -18.00
N LEU A 201 -7.19 -11.05 -18.75
CA LEU A 201 -6.72 -9.83 -19.38
C LEU A 201 -7.68 -9.34 -20.47
N GLU A 202 -8.17 -10.23 -21.34
CA GLU A 202 -9.18 -9.89 -22.34
C GLU A 202 -10.47 -9.37 -21.68
N THR A 203 -10.97 -10.06 -20.65
CA THR A 203 -12.17 -9.66 -19.89
C THR A 203 -12.00 -8.27 -19.30
N LEU A 204 -10.88 -8.03 -18.63
CA LEU A 204 -10.58 -6.74 -18.00
C LEU A 204 -10.45 -5.60 -19.02
N ILE A 205 -9.81 -5.85 -20.16
CA ILE A 205 -9.70 -4.87 -21.25
C ILE A 205 -11.09 -4.56 -21.85
N ASN A 206 -11.96 -5.56 -21.96
CA ASN A 206 -13.30 -5.39 -22.52
C ASN A 206 -14.24 -4.61 -21.60
N GLU A 207 -14.20 -4.86 -20.30
CA GLU A 207 -15.01 -4.16 -19.30
C GLU A 207 -14.37 -2.87 -18.77
N SER A 208 -13.15 -2.54 -19.22
CA SER A 208 -12.38 -1.39 -18.70
C SER A 208 -13.13 -0.05 -18.75
N GLY A 209 -13.93 0.19 -19.78
CA GLY A 209 -14.71 1.41 -19.97
C GLY A 209 -15.79 1.60 -18.90
N ASP A 210 -16.48 0.53 -18.51
CA ASP A 210 -17.60 0.56 -17.56
C ASP A 210 -17.16 0.95 -16.14
N PHE A 211 -15.89 0.69 -15.83
CA PHE A 211 -15.28 0.98 -14.54
C PHE A 211 -14.23 2.09 -14.61
N ASN A 212 -14.12 2.83 -15.72
CA ASN A 212 -13.07 3.84 -15.94
C ASN A 212 -11.65 3.35 -15.53
N ILE A 213 -11.32 2.12 -15.92
CA ILE A 213 -9.99 1.54 -15.70
C ILE A 213 -9.02 2.23 -16.65
N LYS A 214 -7.88 2.68 -16.13
CA LYS A 214 -6.78 3.25 -16.95
C LYS A 214 -5.48 2.47 -16.83
N ILE A 215 -5.34 1.65 -15.79
CA ILE A 215 -4.12 0.93 -15.46
C ILE A 215 -4.44 -0.56 -15.32
N ILE A 216 -3.61 -1.41 -15.90
CA ILE A 216 -3.59 -2.85 -15.67
C ILE A 216 -2.27 -3.19 -14.98
N CYS A 217 -2.35 -3.58 -13.70
CA CYS A 217 -1.21 -4.07 -12.94
C CYS A 217 -1.17 -5.60 -13.03
N LEU A 218 -0.06 -6.13 -13.56
CA LEU A 218 0.22 -7.56 -13.65
C LEU A 218 1.45 -7.88 -12.80
N PRO A 219 1.29 -7.97 -11.46
CA PRO A 219 2.40 -8.05 -10.51
C PRO A 219 3.00 -9.47 -10.41
N PHE A 220 3.19 -10.14 -11.54
CA PHE A 220 3.77 -11.48 -11.64
C PHE A 220 4.79 -11.54 -12.80
N GLU A 221 5.54 -12.62 -12.85
CA GLU A 221 6.48 -12.90 -13.95
C GLU A 221 6.14 -14.22 -14.65
N THR A 222 6.53 -14.33 -15.92
CA THR A 222 6.51 -15.58 -16.67
C THR A 222 7.96 -16.01 -16.90
N LEU A 223 8.40 -17.06 -16.21
CA LEU A 223 9.82 -17.48 -16.23
C LEU A 223 10.24 -18.10 -17.58
N GLU A 224 9.28 -18.65 -18.34
CA GLU A 224 9.52 -19.30 -19.62
C GLU A 224 9.64 -18.28 -20.77
N THR A 225 10.66 -18.45 -21.60
CA THR A 225 10.82 -17.74 -22.88
C THR A 225 10.09 -18.49 -23.99
N ASN A 226 8.76 -18.64 -23.85
CA ASN A 226 7.92 -19.19 -24.90
C ASN A 226 7.44 -18.05 -25.80
N GLU A 227 8.06 -17.89 -26.97
CA GLU A 227 7.75 -16.82 -27.93
C GLU A 227 6.28 -16.80 -28.37
N PHE A 228 5.65 -17.97 -28.50
CA PHE A 228 4.23 -18.04 -28.84
C PHE A 228 3.38 -17.43 -27.72
N VAL A 229 3.62 -17.84 -26.46
CA VAL A 229 2.92 -17.27 -25.30
C VAL A 229 3.15 -15.76 -25.19
N LEU A 230 4.39 -15.30 -25.35
CA LEU A 230 4.71 -13.88 -25.33
C LEU A 230 4.01 -13.11 -26.45
N SER A 231 3.84 -13.71 -27.63
CA SER A 231 3.08 -13.10 -28.72
C SER A 231 1.60 -12.94 -28.41
N LEU A 232 1.01 -13.83 -27.59
CA LEU A 232 -0.38 -13.71 -27.13
C LEU A 232 -0.54 -12.55 -26.15
N PHE A 233 0.36 -12.44 -25.17
CA PHE A 233 0.40 -11.29 -24.26
C PHE A 233 0.62 -9.99 -25.03
N ALA A 234 1.54 -9.97 -25.99
CA ALA A 234 1.81 -8.80 -26.83
C ALA A 234 0.54 -8.31 -27.54
N LYS A 235 -0.26 -9.20 -28.14
CA LYS A 235 -1.53 -8.84 -28.80
C LYS A 235 -2.53 -8.22 -27.82
N LEU A 236 -2.67 -8.77 -26.61
CA LEU A 236 -3.58 -8.21 -25.61
C LEU A 236 -3.06 -6.89 -25.04
N PHE A 237 -1.75 -6.72 -24.89
CA PHE A 237 -1.16 -5.45 -24.49
C PHE A 237 -1.34 -4.38 -25.58
N ASP A 238 -1.22 -4.73 -26.86
CA ASP A 238 -1.53 -3.83 -27.97
C ASP A 238 -3.01 -3.42 -27.95
N LEU A 239 -3.91 -4.37 -27.69
CA LEU A 239 -5.34 -4.09 -27.53
C LEU A 239 -5.58 -3.15 -26.34
N ALA A 240 -4.94 -3.39 -25.19
CA ALA A 240 -5.04 -2.53 -24.01
C ALA A 240 -4.58 -1.10 -24.33
N VAL A 241 -3.40 -0.95 -24.96
CA VAL A 241 -2.87 0.35 -25.39
C VAL A 241 -3.81 1.04 -26.39
N SER A 242 -4.42 0.28 -27.32
CA SER A 242 -5.39 0.83 -28.28
C SER A 242 -6.65 1.40 -27.61
N LYS A 243 -7.02 0.87 -26.43
CA LYS A 243 -8.11 1.39 -25.59
C LYS A 243 -7.67 2.45 -24.58
N GLY A 244 -6.43 2.94 -24.67
CA GLY A 244 -5.90 3.96 -23.75
C GLY A 244 -5.57 3.43 -22.35
N LEU A 245 -5.34 2.12 -22.22
CA LEU A 245 -4.90 1.48 -20.97
C LEU A 245 -3.38 1.38 -20.94
N VAL A 246 -2.80 1.49 -19.75
CA VAL A 246 -1.37 1.25 -19.52
C VAL A 246 -1.18 -0.05 -18.75
N VAL A 247 -0.39 -0.95 -19.33
CA VAL A 247 0.00 -2.21 -18.68
C VAL A 247 1.32 -2.01 -17.92
N ILE A 248 1.35 -2.39 -16.65
CA ILE A 248 2.51 -2.27 -15.77
C ILE A 248 2.88 -3.66 -15.25
N VAL A 249 4.15 -4.01 -15.41
CA VAL A 249 4.71 -5.33 -15.07
C VAL A 249 5.98 -5.15 -14.22
N PRO A 250 6.27 -6.07 -13.28
CA PRO A 250 7.54 -6.09 -12.58
C PRO A 250 8.67 -6.54 -13.52
N SER A 251 9.91 -6.22 -13.20
CA SER A 251 11.08 -6.76 -13.92
C SER A 251 11.32 -8.25 -13.63
N GLY A 252 10.68 -8.79 -12.59
CA GLY A 252 10.81 -10.19 -12.16
C GLY A 252 11.82 -10.39 -11.03
N SER A 253 12.06 -11.65 -10.70
CA SER A 253 12.85 -12.10 -9.54
C SER A 253 14.13 -12.85 -9.94
N ASN A 254 14.59 -12.69 -11.18
CA ASN A 254 15.85 -13.26 -11.65
C ASN A 254 16.95 -12.30 -11.24
N LYS A 255 17.98 -12.77 -10.51
CA LYS A 255 19.10 -11.97 -9.99
C LYS A 255 19.49 -10.78 -10.89
N ASN A 256 19.96 -9.69 -10.29
CA ASN A 256 20.35 -8.43 -10.93
C ASN A 256 21.60 -8.50 -11.85
N VAL A 257 21.78 -9.62 -12.54
CA VAL A 257 22.78 -9.89 -13.55
C VAL A 257 22.31 -9.37 -14.90
N LYS A 258 23.26 -8.90 -15.73
CA LYS A 258 22.98 -8.42 -17.08
C LYS A 258 22.19 -9.46 -17.90
N SER A 259 21.14 -9.00 -18.59
CA SER A 259 20.25 -9.82 -19.44
C SER A 259 19.49 -10.93 -18.70
N SER A 260 19.21 -10.73 -17.41
CA SER A 260 18.38 -11.66 -16.63
C SER A 260 16.88 -11.47 -16.81
N ILE A 261 16.45 -10.34 -17.39
CA ILE A 261 15.02 -10.06 -17.62
C ILE A 261 14.39 -11.00 -18.65
N ARG A 262 13.18 -11.47 -18.35
CA ARG A 262 12.48 -12.54 -19.08
C ARG A 262 10.96 -12.29 -19.08
N GLY A 263 10.25 -13.07 -19.88
CA GLY A 263 8.80 -13.12 -19.84
C GLY A 263 8.11 -11.86 -20.36
N ILE A 264 6.89 -11.59 -19.87
CA ILE A 264 6.11 -10.40 -20.27
C ILE A 264 6.80 -9.06 -19.98
N ALA A 265 7.84 -9.05 -19.13
CA ALA A 265 8.65 -7.87 -18.84
C ALA A 265 9.54 -7.44 -20.02
N THR A 266 9.74 -8.31 -21.02
CA THR A 266 10.51 -7.99 -22.22
C THR A 266 9.69 -7.29 -23.30
N LEU A 267 8.36 -7.25 -23.17
CA LEU A 267 7.45 -6.67 -24.15
C LEU A 267 7.54 -5.13 -24.18
N ASN A 268 7.32 -4.53 -25.36
CA ASN A 268 7.44 -3.08 -25.57
C ASN A 268 6.21 -2.27 -25.16
N ASN A 269 5.05 -2.93 -25.16
CA ASN A 269 3.73 -2.37 -24.89
C ASN A 269 3.35 -2.51 -23.40
N CYS A 270 4.35 -2.46 -22.52
CA CYS A 270 4.17 -2.38 -21.07
C CYS A 270 5.27 -1.51 -20.44
N ILE A 271 4.96 -0.95 -19.28
CA ILE A 271 5.91 -0.28 -18.40
C ILE A 271 6.49 -1.33 -17.46
N THR A 272 7.79 -1.56 -17.57
CA THR A 272 8.49 -2.54 -16.73
C THR A 272 9.22 -1.84 -15.60
N VAL A 273 8.97 -2.27 -14.37
CA VAL A 273 9.49 -1.60 -13.16
C VAL A 273 10.42 -2.54 -12.41
N GLY A 274 11.68 -2.13 -12.22
CA GLY A 274 12.63 -2.83 -11.38
C GLY A 274 12.57 -2.41 -9.91
N GLY A 275 13.32 -3.11 -9.07
CA GLY A 275 13.32 -2.95 -7.62
C GLY A 275 14.63 -2.39 -7.06
N TYR A 276 14.54 -1.56 -6.04
CA TYR A 276 15.68 -1.13 -5.23
C TYR A 276 15.38 -1.21 -3.73
N ASP A 277 16.43 -1.35 -2.93
CA ASP A 277 16.39 -1.23 -1.48
C ASP A 277 16.62 0.23 -1.07
N SER A 278 15.67 0.76 -0.31
CA SER A 278 15.63 2.16 0.15
C SER A 278 16.11 2.37 1.59
N ILE A 279 16.42 1.29 2.33
CA ILE A 279 16.72 1.36 3.78
C ILE A 279 18.01 2.14 4.05
N LYS A 280 18.97 2.07 3.13
CA LYS A 280 20.26 2.79 3.18
C LYS A 280 20.40 3.69 1.95
N THR A 281 21.62 3.98 1.54
CA THR A 281 21.88 4.46 0.18
C THR A 281 21.18 3.54 -0.83
N PRO A 282 20.37 4.08 -1.77
CA PRO A 282 19.65 3.25 -2.73
C PRO A 282 20.56 2.27 -3.45
N ILE A 283 20.28 0.97 -3.30
CA ILE A 283 20.96 -0.11 -4.02
C ILE A 283 19.96 -0.94 -4.81
N ILE A 284 20.37 -1.43 -5.98
CA ILE A 284 19.50 -2.32 -6.77
C ILE A 284 19.22 -3.60 -5.98
N TYR A 285 17.95 -3.97 -5.88
CA TYR A 285 17.53 -5.19 -5.20
C TYR A 285 18.18 -6.41 -5.86
N GLU A 286 18.74 -7.33 -5.06
CA GLU A 286 19.52 -8.47 -5.55
C GLU A 286 18.77 -9.30 -6.60
N TYR A 287 17.44 -9.42 -6.45
CA TYR A 287 16.59 -10.20 -7.37
C TYR A 287 15.85 -9.37 -8.41
N SER A 288 16.09 -8.06 -8.51
CA SER A 288 15.49 -7.27 -9.57
C SER A 288 16.11 -7.62 -10.93
N SER A 289 15.36 -8.29 -11.81
CA SER A 289 15.89 -8.64 -13.12
C SER A 289 16.27 -7.42 -13.95
N CYS A 290 17.31 -7.57 -14.75
CA CYS A 290 17.97 -6.49 -15.46
C CYS A 290 18.08 -6.79 -16.96
N GLY A 291 18.08 -5.75 -17.78
CA GLY A 291 18.37 -5.84 -19.19
C GLY A 291 19.88 -5.93 -19.48
N PRO A 292 20.30 -5.67 -20.74
CA PRO A 292 19.43 -5.40 -21.88
C PRO A 292 18.72 -6.68 -22.35
N PHE A 293 17.58 -6.52 -23.01
CA PHE A 293 16.93 -7.59 -23.77
C PHE A 293 16.97 -7.20 -25.26
N HIS A 294 17.85 -7.85 -26.03
CA HIS A 294 18.19 -7.43 -27.39
C HIS A 294 18.56 -5.93 -27.47
N LYS A 295 17.76 -5.12 -28.16
CA LYS A 295 17.94 -3.67 -28.33
C LYS A 295 17.07 -2.84 -27.37
N LEU A 296 16.38 -3.49 -26.44
CA LEU A 296 15.43 -2.84 -25.53
C LEU A 296 16.09 -2.51 -24.20
N ASP A 297 15.92 -1.25 -23.80
CA ASP A 297 16.29 -0.76 -22.47
C ASP A 297 15.18 -1.10 -21.47
N LYS A 298 15.39 -2.21 -20.75
CA LYS A 298 14.55 -2.70 -19.66
C LYS A 298 15.40 -2.90 -18.38
N PRO A 299 14.84 -2.72 -17.17
CA PRO A 299 13.52 -2.16 -16.89
C PRO A 299 13.40 -0.71 -17.38
N ASN A 300 12.18 -0.19 -17.48
CA ASN A 300 11.99 1.20 -17.92
C ASN A 300 12.37 2.21 -16.84
N LEU A 301 12.14 1.86 -15.57
CA LEU A 301 12.50 2.63 -14.37
C LEU A 301 12.51 1.71 -13.14
N ILE A 302 12.84 2.23 -11.96
CA ILE A 302 12.87 1.48 -10.69
C ILE A 302 12.04 2.15 -9.60
N ALA A 303 11.54 1.35 -8.67
CA ALA A 303 10.87 1.82 -7.44
C ALA A 303 11.23 0.91 -6.25
N ALA A 304 11.11 1.43 -5.03
CA ALA A 304 11.49 0.73 -3.81
C ALA A 304 10.64 -0.52 -3.60
N CYS A 305 11.30 -1.61 -3.21
CA CYS A 305 10.67 -2.93 -3.22
C CYS A 305 11.09 -3.84 -2.07
N VAL A 306 11.95 -3.37 -1.17
CA VAL A 306 12.48 -4.14 -0.03
C VAL A 306 11.79 -3.69 1.24
N ASP A 307 11.32 -4.66 2.02
CA ASP A 307 10.64 -4.51 3.31
C ASP A 307 9.51 -3.47 3.28
N ILE A 308 8.71 -3.53 2.23
CA ILE A 308 7.54 -2.66 2.06
C ILE A 308 6.42 -3.18 2.95
N CYS A 309 5.75 -2.29 3.68
CA CYS A 309 4.57 -2.63 4.48
C CYS A 309 3.27 -2.35 3.72
N SER A 310 2.34 -3.32 3.72
CA SER A 310 1.01 -3.22 3.10
C SER A 310 0.01 -4.16 3.79
N LEU A 311 -1.20 -4.25 3.24
CA LEU A 311 -2.32 -5.01 3.77
C LEU A 311 -2.01 -6.51 3.84
N ILE A 312 -2.47 -7.16 4.90
CA ILE A 312 -2.47 -8.62 5.03
C ILE A 312 -3.82 -9.20 4.59
N SER A 313 -3.80 -10.45 4.12
CA SER A 313 -5.01 -11.25 3.87
C SER A 313 -5.17 -12.31 4.96
N ASP A 314 -6.41 -12.59 5.38
CA ASP A 314 -6.71 -13.86 6.04
C ASP A 314 -6.80 -14.95 4.97
N THR A 315 -5.72 -15.72 4.82
CA THR A 315 -5.61 -16.76 3.79
C THR A 315 -6.51 -17.97 4.04
N GLN A 316 -7.15 -18.05 5.21
CA GLN A 316 -8.12 -19.11 5.55
C GLN A 316 -9.56 -18.67 5.31
N PHE A 317 -9.79 -17.39 5.02
CA PHE A 317 -11.11 -16.85 4.77
C PHE A 317 -11.75 -17.45 3.51
N ILE A 318 -13.00 -17.86 3.64
CA ILE A 318 -13.88 -18.23 2.53
C ILE A 318 -14.94 -17.17 2.34
N SER A 319 -15.11 -16.67 1.11
CA SER A 319 -16.05 -15.58 0.82
C SER A 319 -17.50 -16.02 0.68
N GLU A 320 -17.75 -17.30 0.46
CA GLU A 320 -19.09 -17.87 0.38
C GLU A 320 -19.14 -19.33 0.80
N LYS A 321 -20.33 -19.74 1.26
CA LYS A 321 -20.65 -21.14 1.52
C LYS A 321 -22.09 -21.39 1.12
N ASN A 322 -22.32 -22.41 0.30
CA ASN A 322 -23.64 -22.77 -0.23
C ASN A 322 -24.36 -21.57 -0.91
N GLY A 323 -23.63 -20.75 -1.66
CA GLY A 323 -24.16 -19.56 -2.33
C GLY A 323 -24.45 -18.35 -1.43
N ILE A 324 -24.18 -18.46 -0.12
CA ILE A 324 -24.38 -17.37 0.84
C ILE A 324 -23.04 -16.65 1.06
N LYS A 325 -23.05 -15.33 0.89
CA LYS A 325 -21.91 -14.46 1.18
C LYS A 325 -21.52 -14.53 2.65
N LEU A 326 -20.24 -14.72 2.90
CA LEU A 326 -19.62 -14.62 4.21
C LEU A 326 -18.84 -13.31 4.32
N TYR A 327 -18.70 -12.82 5.55
CA TYR A 327 -17.95 -11.61 5.86
C TYR A 327 -16.70 -11.97 6.64
N PRO A 328 -15.58 -11.29 6.37
CA PRO A 328 -14.34 -11.52 7.11
C PRO A 328 -14.53 -11.26 8.61
N HIS A 329 -13.88 -12.10 9.43
CA HIS A 329 -13.70 -11.80 10.84
C HIS A 329 -12.58 -10.77 11.01
N GLY A 330 -12.55 -10.06 12.15
CA GLY A 330 -11.45 -9.14 12.45
C GLY A 330 -10.12 -9.90 12.54
N ILE A 331 -9.12 -9.44 11.80
CA ILE A 331 -7.75 -9.94 11.90
C ILE A 331 -7.00 -9.08 12.93
N ASP A 332 -6.26 -9.70 13.86
CA ASP A 332 -5.52 -9.01 14.92
C ASP A 332 -4.42 -8.09 14.37
N ASN A 333 -3.74 -8.53 13.32
CA ASN A 333 -2.78 -7.73 12.58
C ASN A 333 -3.34 -7.44 11.18
N LEU A 334 -3.32 -6.18 10.76
CA LEU A 334 -3.90 -5.70 9.50
C LEU A 334 -2.84 -5.46 8.42
N TYR A 335 -1.56 -5.55 8.78
CA TYR A 335 -0.47 -5.22 7.88
C TYR A 335 0.65 -6.26 7.96
N THR A 336 1.32 -6.48 6.84
CA THR A 336 2.48 -7.36 6.73
C THR A 336 3.55 -6.69 5.90
N THR A 337 4.72 -7.31 5.82
CA THR A 337 5.87 -6.81 5.07
C THR A 337 6.20 -7.79 3.95
N TYR A 338 6.50 -7.25 2.76
CA TYR A 338 6.87 -8.04 1.59
C TYR A 338 8.00 -7.37 0.81
N THR A 339 8.82 -8.23 0.18
CA THR A 339 9.94 -7.82 -0.66
C THR A 339 9.79 -8.43 -2.05
N GLY A 340 9.81 -7.61 -3.10
CA GLY A 340 9.70 -8.08 -4.47
C GLY A 340 9.37 -6.96 -5.47
N THR A 341 9.78 -7.14 -6.73
CA THR A 341 9.54 -6.15 -7.80
C THR A 341 8.05 -5.97 -8.13
N SER A 342 7.19 -6.89 -7.70
CA SER A 342 5.72 -6.72 -7.70
C SER A 342 5.30 -5.48 -6.89
N CYS A 343 5.95 -5.19 -5.76
CA CYS A 343 5.72 -3.96 -4.99
C CYS A 343 6.02 -2.71 -5.81
N SER A 344 7.11 -2.72 -6.59
CA SER A 344 7.49 -1.61 -7.48
C SER A 344 6.44 -1.38 -8.57
N ALA A 345 5.94 -2.45 -9.20
CA ALA A 345 4.89 -2.37 -10.21
C ALA A 345 3.58 -1.80 -9.64
N ALA A 346 3.17 -2.25 -8.45
CA ALA A 346 1.99 -1.74 -7.76
C ALA A 346 2.14 -0.25 -7.37
N PHE A 347 3.31 0.15 -6.87
CA PHE A 347 3.61 1.55 -6.57
C PHE A 347 3.48 2.45 -7.80
N VAL A 348 4.10 2.07 -8.92
CA VAL A 348 4.02 2.83 -10.18
C VAL A 348 2.61 2.83 -10.75
N SER A 349 1.83 1.75 -10.56
CA SER A 349 0.42 1.73 -10.91
C SER A 349 -0.40 2.79 -10.17
N GLY A 350 -0.10 2.99 -8.89
CA GLY A 350 -0.67 4.08 -8.12
C GLY A 350 -0.26 5.46 -8.63
N ILE A 351 1.02 5.67 -8.99
CA ILE A 351 1.49 6.93 -9.59
C ILE A 351 0.76 7.21 -10.90
N CYS A 352 0.62 6.22 -11.77
CA CYS A 352 -0.12 6.34 -13.02
C CYS A 352 -1.58 6.73 -12.76
N ALA A 353 -2.22 6.21 -11.70
CA ALA A 353 -3.57 6.64 -11.33
C ALA A 353 -3.65 8.13 -10.96
N LEU A 354 -2.62 8.67 -10.29
CA LEU A 354 -2.52 10.12 -10.02
C LEU A 354 -2.35 10.92 -11.32
N LEU A 355 -1.51 10.44 -12.24
CA LEU A 355 -1.32 11.06 -13.56
C LEU A 355 -2.63 11.11 -14.35
N TYR A 356 -3.39 10.01 -14.36
CA TYR A 356 -4.65 9.92 -15.07
C TYR A 356 -5.79 10.73 -14.43
N GLU A 357 -5.74 10.96 -13.11
CA GLU A 357 -6.65 11.91 -12.46
C GLU A 357 -6.38 13.34 -12.95
N ASN A 358 -5.10 13.70 -13.08
CA ASN A 358 -4.68 15.01 -13.57
C ASN A 358 -4.95 15.22 -15.07
N ASN A 359 -4.61 14.22 -15.90
CA ASN A 359 -4.84 14.26 -17.34
C ASN A 359 -5.32 12.89 -17.84
N LYS A 360 -6.61 12.81 -18.17
CA LYS A 360 -7.29 11.57 -18.59
C LYS A 360 -6.96 11.13 -20.01
N ASP A 361 -6.37 12.02 -20.82
CA ASP A 361 -6.13 11.82 -22.25
C ASP A 361 -4.71 11.33 -22.56
N LEU A 362 -3.89 11.10 -21.53
CA LEU A 362 -2.53 10.59 -21.68
C LEU A 362 -2.54 9.22 -22.38
N CYS A 363 -1.88 9.11 -23.52
CA CYS A 363 -1.66 7.81 -24.15
C CYS A 363 -0.49 7.07 -23.48
N PHE A 364 -0.34 5.78 -23.77
CA PHE A 364 0.75 4.95 -23.22
C PHE A 364 2.15 5.58 -23.41
N LYS A 365 2.41 6.18 -24.58
CA LYS A 365 3.71 6.80 -24.87
C LYS A 365 3.94 8.05 -24.04
N ASP A 366 2.91 8.87 -23.83
CA ASP A 366 2.98 10.08 -23.00
C ASP A 366 3.26 9.71 -21.55
N THR A 367 2.50 8.74 -21.01
CA THR A 367 2.67 8.24 -19.65
C THR A 367 4.09 7.70 -19.44
N LEU A 368 4.59 6.86 -20.35
CA LEU A 368 5.95 6.33 -20.27
C LEU A 368 7.02 7.44 -20.37
N ALA A 369 6.82 8.43 -21.25
CA ALA A 369 7.75 9.54 -21.42
C ALA A 369 7.81 10.43 -20.17
N LEU A 370 6.67 10.79 -19.60
CA LEU A 370 6.57 11.58 -18.38
C LEU A 370 7.27 10.88 -17.21
N LEU A 371 7.00 9.58 -17.00
CA LEU A 371 7.66 8.80 -15.96
C LEU A 371 9.19 8.80 -16.14
N LYS A 372 9.69 8.58 -17.36
CA LYS A 372 11.13 8.57 -17.64
C LYS A 372 11.79 9.95 -17.46
N ILE A 373 11.17 11.01 -17.97
CA ILE A 373 11.72 12.38 -17.91
C ILE A 373 11.75 12.89 -16.45
N SER A 374 10.77 12.48 -15.65
CA SER A 374 10.74 12.77 -14.22
C SER A 374 11.72 11.93 -13.38
N SER A 375 12.36 10.91 -13.94
CA SER A 375 13.23 10.03 -13.16
C SER A 375 14.67 10.55 -13.03
N ASN A 376 15.28 10.29 -11.88
CA ASN A 376 16.67 10.60 -11.58
C ASN A 376 17.50 9.30 -11.51
N LEU A 377 18.64 9.27 -12.20
CA LEU A 377 19.57 8.14 -12.15
C LEU A 377 20.29 8.08 -10.81
N ILE A 378 20.46 6.85 -10.31
CA ILE A 378 21.38 6.52 -9.21
C ILE A 378 22.70 5.98 -9.77
N ASN A 379 23.71 5.77 -8.91
CA ASN A 379 25.06 5.34 -9.33
C ASN A 379 25.13 3.84 -9.71
N PHE A 380 24.34 3.43 -10.70
CA PHE A 380 24.27 2.08 -11.25
C PHE A 380 24.17 2.10 -12.79
N PRO A 381 24.48 0.99 -13.47
CA PRO A 381 24.29 0.91 -14.93
C PRO A 381 22.81 1.05 -15.33
N LYS A 382 22.55 1.74 -16.45
CA LYS A 382 21.18 1.93 -16.99
C LYS A 382 20.41 0.62 -17.19
N TYR A 383 21.08 -0.47 -17.56
CA TYR A 383 20.42 -1.76 -17.76
C TYR A 383 19.85 -2.37 -16.46
N MET A 384 20.23 -1.83 -15.28
CA MET A 384 19.65 -2.22 -13.98
C MET A 384 18.52 -1.30 -13.54
N GLN A 385 18.60 -0.01 -13.88
CA GLN A 385 17.72 1.03 -13.32
C GLN A 385 16.77 1.69 -14.33
N GLY A 386 16.95 1.46 -15.62
CA GLY A 386 16.25 2.19 -16.67
C GLY A 386 16.52 3.70 -16.58
N ALA A 387 15.45 4.48 -16.50
CA ALA A 387 15.52 5.94 -16.29
C ALA A 387 15.85 6.35 -14.84
N GLY A 388 15.86 5.41 -13.90
CA GLY A 388 16.12 5.66 -12.48
C GLY A 388 14.85 5.72 -11.63
N ILE A 389 14.90 6.49 -10.55
CA ILE A 389 13.83 6.63 -9.55
C ILE A 389 12.96 7.82 -9.91
N ILE A 390 11.63 7.66 -9.90
CA ILE A 390 10.67 8.73 -10.20
C ILE A 390 10.79 9.86 -9.17
N ASP A 391 10.89 11.09 -9.67
CA ASP A 391 10.76 12.31 -8.89
C ASP A 391 9.33 12.85 -9.00
N LEU A 392 8.53 12.67 -7.95
CA LEU A 392 7.13 13.06 -7.98
C LEU A 392 6.94 14.57 -8.08
N GLU A 393 7.91 15.38 -7.63
CA GLU A 393 7.82 16.84 -7.72
C GLU A 393 8.03 17.35 -9.15
N LYS A 394 8.77 16.59 -9.96
CA LYS A 394 8.91 16.87 -11.40
C LYS A 394 7.73 16.32 -12.21
N LEU A 395 7.07 15.28 -11.69
CA LEU A 395 6.05 14.53 -12.43
C LEU A 395 4.65 15.11 -12.25
N LEU A 396 4.28 15.43 -11.01
CA LEU A 396 2.94 15.88 -10.64
C LEU A 396 2.91 17.41 -10.50
N PRO A 397 1.81 18.06 -10.88
CA PRO A 397 1.68 19.52 -10.87
C PRO A 397 1.53 20.12 -9.47
#